data_AF-A0A158DW67-F1
#
_entry.id   AF-A0A158DW67-F1
#
_cell.length_a   1.000
_cell.length_b   1.000
_cell.length_c   1.000
_cell.angle_alpha   90.00
_cell.angle_beta   90.00
_cell.angle_gamma   90.00
#
_symmetry.space_group_name_H-M   'P 1'
#
loop_
_entity.id
_entity.type
_entity.pdbx_description
1 polymer ?
#
loop_
_entity_poly.entity_id
_entity_poly.type
_entity_poly.pdbx_seq_one_letter_code
_entity_poly.pdbx_strand_id
1 'polypeptide(L)' 'MATTLHFWFRRKYNLAPTDDRFLDATVEQIETEYWAHHYVENPAKEESEDDDFDLDAELADADAKADTGVEDPNDWETIE' A
#
# COMPACT_ATOMS: atom_id res chain seq x y z
N MET A 1 22.66 3.72 4.91
CA MET A 1 23.04 2.80 3.81
C MET A 1 21.75 2.23 3.25
N ALA A 2 21.50 2.33 1.95
CA ALA A 2 20.32 1.72 1.35
C ALA A 2 20.45 0.20 1.43
N THR A 3 19.59 -0.44 2.22
CA THR A 3 19.58 -1.90 2.39
C THR A 3 18.69 -2.47 1.30
N THR A 4 19.24 -3.28 0.39
CA THR A 4 18.42 -3.93 -0.65
C THR A 4 17.60 -5.07 -0.04
N LEU A 5 16.42 -5.33 -0.59
CA LEU A 5 15.53 -6.40 -0.11
C LEU A 5 16.21 -7.77 -0.11
N HIS A 6 17.05 -8.06 -1.12
CA HIS A 6 17.83 -9.29 -1.18
C HIS A 6 18.84 -9.42 -0.04
N PHE A 7 19.49 -8.31 0.34
CA PHE A 7 20.41 -8.31 1.48
C PHE A 7 19.65 -8.47 2.80
N TRP A 8 18.50 -7.82 2.95
CA TRP A 8 17.62 -7.99 4.11
C TRP A 8 17.20 -9.45 4.26
N PHE A 9 16.70 -10.07 3.20
CA PHE A 9 16.21 -11.45 3.20
C PHE A 9 17.31 -12.45 3.58
N ARG A 10 18.50 -12.33 2.95
CA ARG A 10 19.65 -13.16 3.30
C ARG A 10 20.08 -13.00 4.75
N ARG A 11 20.06 -11.77 5.27
CA ARG A 11 20.42 -11.50 6.66
C ARG A 11 19.37 -12.03 7.64
N LYS A 12 18.08 -11.87 7.34
CA LYS A 12 16.96 -12.32 8.18
C LYS A 12 16.96 -13.84 8.34
N TYR A 13 17.26 -14.57 7.26
CA TYR A 13 17.26 -16.03 7.24
C TYR A 13 18.66 -16.67 7.32
N ASN A 14 19.70 -15.87 7.54
CA ASN A 14 21.11 -16.29 7.60
C ASN A 14 21.56 -17.14 6.39
N LEU A 15 21.19 -16.70 5.19
CA LEU A 15 21.47 -17.40 3.92
C LEU A 15 22.76 -16.90 3.28
N ALA A 16 23.60 -17.85 2.87
CA ALA A 16 24.75 -17.57 2.02
C ALA A 16 24.28 -17.04 0.64
N PRO A 17 25.10 -16.27 -0.10
CA PRO A 17 24.74 -15.80 -1.43
C PRO A 17 24.53 -16.93 -2.45
N THR A 18 25.03 -18.13 -2.15
CA THR A 18 24.95 -19.33 -2.99
C THR A 18 23.97 -20.38 -2.43
N ASP A 19 23.17 -20.04 -1.41
CA ASP A 19 22.18 -20.96 -0.85
C ASP A 19 21.03 -21.12 -1.85
N ASP A 20 20.68 -22.37 -2.18
CA ASP A 20 19.63 -22.67 -3.16
C ASP A 20 18.29 -22.00 -2.80
N ARG A 21 17.96 -21.88 -1.51
CA ARG A 21 16.71 -21.23 -1.07
C ARG A 21 16.68 -19.74 -1.37
N PHE A 22 17.84 -19.09 -1.41
CA PHE A 22 17.94 -17.69 -1.81
C PHE A 22 17.92 -17.54 -3.33
N LEU A 23 18.52 -18.47 -4.06
CA LEU A 23 18.59 -18.44 -5.52
C LEU A 23 17.26 -18.81 -6.18
N ASP A 24 16.48 -19.67 -5.54
CA ASP A 24 15.14 -20.08 -5.99
C ASP A 24 14.05 -19.06 -5.61
N ALA A 25 14.33 -18.19 -4.63
CA ALA A 25 13.40 -17.16 -4.21
C ALA A 25 13.24 -16.08 -5.29
N THR A 26 12.00 -15.84 -5.70
CA THR A 26 11.69 -14.74 -6.62
C THR A 26 11.72 -13.40 -5.90
N VAL A 27 11.84 -12.31 -6.67
CA VAL A 27 11.81 -10.94 -6.12
C VAL A 27 10.50 -10.68 -5.39
N GLU A 28 9.36 -11.11 -5.95
CA GLU A 28 8.03 -10.95 -5.36
C GLU A 28 7.89 -11.71 -4.03
N GLN A 29 8.48 -12.91 -3.92
CA GLN A 29 8.49 -13.67 -2.66
C GLN A 29 9.31 -12.96 -1.59
N ILE A 30 10.50 -12.44 -1.97
CA ILE A 30 11.35 -11.65 -1.08
C ILE A 30 10.63 -10.39 -0.60
N GLU A 31 9.90 -9.70 -1.49
CA GLU A 31 9.09 -8.52 -1.17
C GLU A 31 7.93 -8.85 -0.22
N THR A 32 7.21 -9.92 -0.51
CA THR A 32 6.08 -10.38 0.31
C THR A 32 6.54 -10.67 1.74
N GLU A 33 7.65 -11.40 1.88
CA GLU A 33 8.27 -11.67 3.17
C GLU A 33 8.70 -10.38 3.87
N TYR A 34 9.35 -9.47 3.15
CA TYR A 34 9.75 -8.18 3.71
C TYR A 34 8.57 -7.41 4.30
N TRP A 35 7.49 -7.24 3.54
CA TRP A 35 6.32 -6.48 3.99
C TRP A 35 5.55 -7.18 5.12
N ALA A 36 5.46 -8.51 5.08
CA ALA A 36 4.85 -9.27 6.17
C ALA A 36 5.58 -9.03 7.50
N HIS A 37 6.91 -9.09 7.51
CA HIS A 37 7.70 -8.76 8.71
C HIS A 37 7.60 -7.28 9.05
N HIS A 38 7.64 -6.39 8.06
CA HIS A 38 7.60 -4.94 8.27
C HIS A 38 6.37 -4.50 9.06
N TYR A 39 5.17 -4.95 8.67
CA TYR A 39 3.92 -4.56 9.33
C TYR A 39 3.71 -5.23 10.68
N VAL A 40 4.28 -6.42 10.91
CA VAL A 40 4.24 -7.08 12.22
C VAL A 40 5.19 -6.41 13.21
N GLU A 41 6.40 -6.05 12.76
CA GLU A 41 7.44 -5.44 13.60
C GLU A 41 7.24 -3.94 13.81
N ASN A 42 6.62 -3.27 12.84
CA ASN A 42 6.25 -1.86 12.89
C ASN A 42 4.71 -1.77 12.77
N PRO A 43 3.98 -2.15 13.82
CA PRO A 43 2.54 -1.94 13.83
C PRO A 43 2.30 -0.44 13.62
N ALA A 44 1.43 -0.10 12.67
CA ALA A 44 1.04 1.29 12.42
C ALA A 44 0.58 1.90 13.76
N LYS A 45 1.35 2.88 14.24
CA LYS A 45 1.12 3.49 15.56
C LYS A 45 0.21 4.71 15.51
N GLU A 46 -0.27 5.12 14.35
CA GLU A 46 -1.06 6.32 14.19
C GLU A 46 -2.21 6.03 13.24
N GLU A 47 -3.42 6.33 13.72
CA GLU A 47 -4.47 6.82 12.85
C GLU A 47 -3.88 8.06 12.16
N SER A 48 -3.58 7.95 10.87
CA SER A 48 -3.17 9.10 10.08
C SER A 48 -4.43 9.83 9.68
N GLU A 49 -4.65 11.01 10.24
CA GLU A 49 -5.63 11.95 9.72
C GLU A 49 -5.10 12.50 8.39
N ASP A 50 -5.95 12.50 7.36
CA ASP A 50 -5.60 13.11 6.08
C ASP A 50 -5.78 14.63 6.23
N ASP A 51 -4.66 15.35 6.40
CA ASP A 51 -4.65 16.80 6.59
C ASP A 51 -5.20 17.56 5.36
N ASP A 52 -5.24 16.92 4.18
CA ASP A 52 -5.74 17.50 2.94
C ASP A 52 -7.26 17.25 2.75
N PHE A 53 -7.89 16.40 3.56
CA PHE A 53 -9.31 16.06 3.45
C PHE A 53 -10.21 17.04 4.22
N ASP A 54 -11.00 17.84 3.49
CA ASP A 54 -12.00 18.74 4.05
C ASP A 54 -13.42 18.19 3.82
N LEU A 55 -14.01 17.63 4.87
CA LEU A 55 -15.35 17.03 4.83
C LEU A 55 -16.44 18.00 4.36
N ASP A 56 -16.36 19.28 4.77
CA ASP A 56 -17.38 20.26 4.41
C ASP A 56 -17.29 20.63 2.92
N ALA A 57 -16.08 20.69 2.38
CA ALA A 57 -15.85 20.93 0.95
C ALA A 57 -16.34 19.77 0.07
N GLU A 58 -16.07 18.53 0.48
CA GLU A 58 -16.50 17.32 -0.23
C GLU A 58 -18.02 17.16 -0.23
N LEU A 59 -18.68 17.45 0.91
CA LEU A 59 -20.15 17.45 0.98
C LEU A 59 -20.76 18.52 0.07
N ALA A 60 -20.17 19.71 0.02
CA ALA A 60 -20.65 20.78 -0.86
C ALA A 60 -20.47 20.44 -2.35
N ASP A 61 -19.37 19.78 -2.73
CA ASP A 61 -19.14 19.30 -4.09
C ASP A 61 -20.14 18.18 -4.47
N ALA A 62 -20.41 17.25 -3.56
CA ALA A 62 -21.40 16.20 -3.76
C ALA A 62 -22.82 16.75 -3.95
N ASP A 63 -23.25 17.70 -3.11
CA ASP A 63 -24.55 18.36 -3.24
C ASP A 63 -24.66 19.15 -4.56
N ALA A 64 -23.60 19.87 -4.97
CA ALA A 64 -23.57 20.60 -6.22
C ALA A 64 -23.65 19.67 -7.45
N LYS A 65 -22.99 18.51 -7.42
CA LYS A 65 -23.09 17.48 -8.47
C LYS A 65 -24.50 16.87 -8.53
N ALA A 66 -25.13 16.61 -7.38
CA ALA A 66 -26.48 16.09 -7.31
C ALA A 66 -27.53 17.06 -7.89
N ASP A 67 -27.40 18.37 -7.64
CA ASP A 67 -28.35 19.38 -8.12
C ASP A 67 -28.15 19.77 -9.59
N THR A 68 -26.93 19.61 -10.13
CA THR A 68 -26.62 19.98 -11.52
C THR A 68 -26.94 18.89 -12.55
N GLY A 69 -27.28 17.67 -12.11
CA GLY A 69 -27.58 16.55 -13.01
C GLY A 69 -26.43 16.17 -13.94
N VAL A 70 -25.20 16.58 -13.59
CA VAL A 70 -23.98 16.18 -14.29
C VAL A 70 -23.68 14.77 -13.84
N GLU A 71 -23.85 13.79 -14.73
CA GLU A 71 -23.46 12.40 -14.49
C GLU A 71 -21.97 12.38 -14.12
N ASP A 72 -21.66 11.96 -12.89
CA ASP A 72 -20.28 11.70 -12.50
C ASP A 72 -19.83 10.46 -13.28
N PRO A 73 -18.81 10.55 -14.16
CA PRO A 73 -18.30 9.39 -14.89
C PRO A 73 -17.69 8.31 -13.98
N ASN A 74 -17.51 8.58 -12.68
CA ASN A 74 -17.14 7.60 -11.65
C ASN A 74 -18.32 7.22 -10.74
N ASP A 75 -19.56 7.56 -11.10
CA ASP A 75 -20.75 7.07 -10.40
C ASP A 75 -20.86 5.55 -10.59
N TRP A 76 -20.42 4.84 -9.57
CA TRP A 76 -20.42 3.39 -9.51
C TRP A 76 -21.82 2.80 -9.38
N GLU A 77 -22.87 3.61 -9.15
CA GLU A 77 -24.26 3.18 -9.18
C GLU A 77 -24.85 3.14 -10.60
N THR A 78 -24.22 3.80 -11.58
CA THR A 78 -24.66 3.78 -12.98
C THR A 78 -23.93 2.68 -13.77
N ILE A 79 -24.30 1.42 -13.50
CA ILE A 79 -23.91 0.26 -14.32
C ILE A 79 -25.11 -0.12 -15.19
N GLU A 80 -24.99 0.05 -16.52
CA GLU A 80 -25.97 -0.46 -17.52
C GLU A 80 -25.92 -1.99 -17.68
#